data_AF-G3N721-F1
#
_entry.id   AF-G3N721-F1
#
_cell.length_a   1.000
_cell.length_b   1.000
_cell.length_c   1.000
_cell.angle_alpha   90.00
_cell.angle_beta   90.00
_cell.angle_gamma   90.00
#
_symmetry.space_group_name_H-M   'P 1'
#
loop_
_entity.id
_entity.type
_entity.pdbx_description
1 polymer ?
#
loop_
_entity_poly.entity_id
_entity_poly.type
_entity_poly.pdbx_seq_one_letter_code
_entity_poly.pdbx_strand_id
1 'polypeptide(L)'
;MTTAEGGCQDNRANLTLIFKEGSINFMFNKSADNTVYVDAVSFNLSYPLAKGLFAGQTLYTANNKSMHLFAAKLGNSYSCKKESLFMGNGLYLDVDQDRMQAFNLPKNSEFGTAEPCAADRA
;
A
#
# COMPACT_ATOMS: atom_id res chain seq x y z
N MET A 1 3.56 -18.19 1.99
CA MET A 1 2.17 -17.82 2.30
C MET A 1 2.21 -16.43 2.89
N THR A 2 1.28 -15.56 2.47
CA THR A 2 1.19 -14.18 2.95
C THR A 2 -0.07 -14.04 3.78
N THR A 3 0.02 -13.40 4.94
CA THR A 3 -1.10 -13.12 5.84
C THR A 3 -1.38 -11.62 5.82
N ALA A 4 -2.65 -11.24 5.83
CA ALA A 4 -3.07 -9.86 5.94
C ALA A 4 -3.57 -9.59 7.37
N GLU A 5 -3.06 -8.53 7.98
CA GLU A 5 -3.46 -8.03 9.28
C GLU A 5 -3.72 -6.52 9.18
N GLY A 6 -4.47 -5.96 10.12
CA GLY A 6 -4.81 -4.54 10.08
C GLY A 6 -5.68 -4.11 11.24
N GLY A 7 -5.81 -2.80 11.37
CA GLY A 7 -6.65 -2.13 12.35
C GLY A 7 -7.39 -0.96 11.70
N CYS A 8 -8.60 -0.71 12.17
CA CYS A 8 -9.43 0.40 11.74
C CYS A 8 -9.67 1.35 12.91
N GLN A 9 -9.42 2.63 12.70
CA GLN A 9 -9.77 3.75 13.59
C GLN A 9 -10.65 4.74 12.80
N ASP A 10 -11.06 5.83 13.43
CA ASP A 10 -12.02 6.78 12.84
C ASP A 10 -11.50 7.43 11.53
N ASN A 11 -10.22 7.80 11.50
CA ASN A 11 -9.60 8.49 10.36
C ASN A 11 -8.31 7.82 9.86
N ARG A 12 -7.90 6.71 10.48
CA ARG A 12 -6.72 5.93 10.10
C ARG A 12 -7.06 4.45 10.04
N ALA A 13 -6.53 3.77 9.05
CA ALA A 13 -6.59 2.32 8.96
C ALA A 13 -5.27 1.81 8.43
N ASN A 14 -4.89 0.59 8.76
CA ASN A 14 -3.68 -0.01 8.21
C ASN A 14 -3.94 -1.39 7.64
N LEU A 15 -3.21 -1.70 6.58
CA LEU A 15 -3.12 -3.02 5.99
C LEU A 15 -1.67 -3.45 6.03
N THR A 16 -1.37 -4.47 6.82
CA THR A 16 -0.05 -5.10 6.91
C THR A 16 -0.10 -6.46 6.23
N LEU A 17 0.69 -6.63 5.17
CA LEU A 17 0.93 -7.89 4.50
C LEU A 17 2.21 -8.50 5.07
N ILE A 18 2.10 -9.67 5.68
CA ILE A 18 3.21 -10.38 6.33
C ILE A 18 3.51 -11.64 5.53
N PHE A 19 4.76 -11.80 5.09
CA PHE A 19 5.25 -12.96 4.37
C PHE A 19 6.54 -13.46 5.03
N LYS A 20 7.05 -14.61 4.59
CA LYS A 20 8.16 -15.31 5.26
C LYS A 20 9.41 -14.43 5.36
N GLU A 21 9.67 -13.63 4.34
CA GLU A 21 10.85 -12.79 4.22
C GLU A 21 10.67 -11.40 4.84
N GLY A 22 9.46 -11.00 5.26
CA GLY A 22 9.24 -9.67 5.80
C GLY A 22 7.79 -9.21 5.80
N SER A 23 7.57 -7.89 5.77
CA SER A 23 6.22 -7.33 5.71
C SER A 23 6.16 -5.98 5.02
N ILE A 24 4.98 -5.65 4.46
CA ILE A 24 4.64 -4.36 3.87
C ILE A 24 3.43 -3.81 4.63
N ASN A 25 3.47 -2.56 5.04
CA ASN A 25 2.39 -1.88 5.72
C ASN A 25 1.97 -0.63 4.94
N PHE A 26 0.69 -0.58 4.59
CA PHE A 26 0.00 0.57 4.00
C PHE A 26 -0.81 1.25 5.09
N MET A 27 -0.55 2.54 5.32
CA MET A 27 -1.32 3.38 6.23
C MET A 27 -2.29 4.23 5.43
N PHE A 28 -3.58 4.00 5.61
CA PHE A 28 -4.65 4.77 5.02
C PHE A 28 -5.06 5.91 5.94
N ASN A 29 -5.34 7.05 5.32
CA ASN A 29 -5.81 8.25 5.99
C ASN A 29 -7.04 8.80 5.27
N LYS A 30 -8.00 9.31 6.05
CA LYS A 30 -9.18 9.99 5.55
C LYS A 30 -9.02 11.50 5.79
N SER A 31 -8.93 12.28 4.72
CA SER A 31 -8.88 13.74 4.80
C SER A 31 -10.27 14.35 5.05
N ALA A 32 -10.26 15.64 5.44
CA ALA A 32 -11.47 16.40 5.74
C ALA A 32 -12.41 16.62 4.54
N ASP A 33 -11.88 16.53 3.32
CA ASP A 33 -12.63 16.62 2.06
C ASP A 33 -13.26 15.28 1.63
N ASN A 34 -13.22 14.26 2.50
CA ASN A 34 -13.66 12.89 2.24
C ASN A 34 -12.86 12.18 1.13
N THR A 35 -11.60 12.55 0.93
CA THR A 35 -10.65 11.71 0.18
C THR A 35 -10.04 10.66 1.13
N VAL A 36 -9.87 9.45 0.62
CA VAL A 36 -9.15 8.37 1.28
C VAL A 36 -7.92 8.06 0.45
N TYR A 37 -6.76 7.98 1.08
CA TYR A 37 -5.48 7.77 0.42
C TYR A 37 -4.52 7.04 1.36
N VAL A 38 -3.45 6.48 0.80
CA VAL A 38 -2.33 5.95 1.59
C VAL A 38 -1.35 7.09 1.89
N ASP A 39 -1.18 7.39 3.18
CA ASP A 39 -0.33 8.48 3.68
C ASP A 39 1.09 8.03 4.02
N ALA A 40 1.28 6.73 4.25
CA ALA A 40 2.57 6.13 4.46
C ALA A 40 2.62 4.67 3.97
N VAL A 41 3.77 4.30 3.41
CA VAL A 41 4.10 2.91 3.09
C VAL A 41 5.43 2.59 3.74
N SER A 42 5.47 1.47 4.45
CA SER A 42 6.70 0.97 5.06
C SER A 42 6.86 -0.51 4.80
N PHE A 43 8.08 -0.98 4.59
CA PHE A 43 8.34 -2.42 4.54
C PHE A 43 9.64 -2.80 5.23
N ASN A 44 9.72 -4.07 5.59
CA ASN A 44 10.97 -4.76 5.86
C ASN A 44 11.05 -6.01 4.97
N LEU A 45 12.24 -6.30 4.47
CA LEU A 45 12.51 -7.45 3.61
C LEU A 45 13.88 -8.01 3.99
N SER A 46 13.91 -9.21 4.54
CA SER A 46 15.11 -9.99 4.80
C SER A 46 15.33 -11.01 3.68
N TYR A 47 15.94 -10.56 2.57
CA TYR A 47 16.18 -11.40 1.39
C TYR A 47 17.50 -11.04 0.68
N PRO A 48 18.31 -11.99 0.22
CA PRO A 48 19.57 -11.68 -0.47
C PRO A 48 19.34 -11.22 -1.92
N LEU A 49 18.89 -9.98 -2.11
CA LEU A 49 18.66 -9.37 -3.44
C LEU A 49 19.96 -9.19 -4.24
N ALA A 50 21.11 -9.08 -3.58
CA ALA A 50 22.42 -8.92 -4.21
C ALA A 50 23.36 -10.09 -3.87
N LYS A 51 24.10 -10.57 -4.88
CA LYS A 51 25.09 -11.64 -4.72
C LYS A 51 26.24 -11.17 -3.81
N GLY A 52 26.62 -12.01 -2.84
CA GLY A 52 27.78 -11.78 -1.98
C GLY A 52 27.51 -11.08 -0.64
N LEU A 53 26.24 -10.83 -0.30
CA LEU A 53 25.87 -10.23 0.99
C LEU A 53 25.80 -11.28 2.10
N PHE A 54 26.38 -10.99 3.27
CA PHE A 54 26.28 -11.81 4.48
C PHE A 54 24.93 -11.58 5.19
N ALA A 55 24.52 -12.48 6.09
CA ALA A 55 23.19 -12.49 6.75
C ALA A 55 22.77 -11.19 7.46
N GLY A 56 23.70 -10.27 7.76
CA GLY A 56 23.39 -8.94 8.32
C GLY A 56 23.10 -7.85 7.27
N GLN A 57 23.35 -8.11 5.99
CA GLN A 57 23.16 -7.18 4.87
C GLN A 57 21.97 -7.56 3.97
N THR A 58 21.19 -8.58 4.37
CA THR A 58 20.00 -9.02 3.64
C THR A 58 18.74 -8.30 4.10
N LEU A 59 18.81 -7.45 5.12
CA LEU A 59 17.67 -6.71 5.65
C LEU A 59 17.57 -5.33 4.98
N TYR A 60 16.48 -5.14 4.24
CA TYR A 60 16.08 -3.89 3.65
C TYR A 60 14.90 -3.34 4.42
N THR A 61 14.95 -2.06 4.76
CA THR A 61 13.83 -1.36 5.38
C THR A 61 13.58 -0.06 4.64
N ALA A 62 12.31 0.28 4.48
CA ALA A 62 11.89 1.55 3.91
C ALA A 62 10.68 2.06 4.67
N ASN A 63 10.60 3.38 4.82
CA ASN A 63 9.47 4.06 5.43
C ASN A 63 9.28 5.40 4.73
N ASN A 64 8.33 5.44 3.79
CA ASN A 64 7.97 6.67 3.10
C ASN A 64 6.70 7.22 3.74
N LYS A 65 6.78 8.46 4.24
CA LYS A 65 5.72 9.15 4.98
C LYS A 65 5.26 10.37 4.21
N SER A 66 4.06 10.85 4.55
CA SER A 66 3.48 12.06 3.95
C SER A 66 3.26 11.91 2.45
N MET A 67 2.91 10.70 2.02
CA MET A 67 2.52 10.41 0.65
C MET A 67 1.03 10.68 0.42
N HIS A 68 0.62 10.67 -0.85
CA HIS A 68 -0.77 10.76 -1.24
C HIS A 68 -1.03 9.77 -2.38
N LEU A 69 -0.93 8.47 -2.05
CA LEU A 69 -1.07 7.37 -3.00
C LEU A 69 -2.48 6.77 -2.98
N PHE A 70 -2.85 6.10 -4.07
CA PHE A 70 -4.08 5.31 -4.18
C PHE A 70 -5.35 6.08 -3.77
N ALA A 71 -5.39 7.36 -4.14
CA ALA A 71 -6.43 8.26 -3.67
C ALA A 71 -7.77 8.00 -4.38
N ALA A 72 -8.83 7.88 -3.60
CA ALA A 72 -10.21 7.76 -4.09
C ALA A 72 -11.17 8.51 -3.16
N LYS A 73 -12.35 8.86 -3.66
CA LYS A 73 -13.41 9.44 -2.81
C LYS A 73 -13.90 8.40 -1.79
N LEU A 74 -14.32 8.87 -0.62
CA LEU A 74 -14.88 8.02 0.42
C LEU A 74 -16.03 7.15 -0.12
N GLY A 75 -15.91 5.83 0.01
CA GLY A 75 -16.88 4.86 -0.49
C GLY A 75 -16.61 4.37 -1.92
N ASN A 76 -15.68 4.99 -2.65
CA ASN A 76 -15.17 4.50 -3.93
C ASN A 76 -13.90 3.66 -3.72
N SER A 77 -13.50 2.93 -4.75
CA SER A 77 -12.25 2.17 -4.78
C SER A 77 -11.26 2.84 -5.73
N TYR A 78 -9.99 2.90 -5.35
CA TYR A 78 -8.91 3.19 -6.28
C TYR A 78 -8.66 1.96 -7.16
N SER A 79 -8.26 2.16 -8.41
CA SER A 79 -7.94 1.08 -9.34
C SER A 79 -6.77 1.46 -10.23
N CYS A 80 -5.76 0.61 -10.36
CA CYS A 80 -4.63 0.85 -11.27
C CYS A 80 -4.03 -0.45 -11.80
N LYS A 81 -3.79 -0.54 -13.11
CA LYS A 81 -3.20 -1.73 -13.73
C LYS A 81 -1.75 -1.96 -13.28
N LYS A 82 -1.00 -0.87 -13.09
CA LYS A 82 0.42 -0.91 -12.74
C LYS A 82 0.89 0.43 -12.18
N GLU A 83 1.51 0.39 -11.02
CA GLU A 83 2.16 1.53 -10.39
C GLU A 83 3.48 1.08 -9.74
N SER A 84 4.51 1.93 -9.79
CA SER A 84 5.81 1.64 -9.19
C SER A 84 6.19 2.75 -8.23
N LEU A 85 6.44 2.40 -6.98
CA LEU A 85 6.73 3.33 -5.90
C LEU A 85 8.20 3.27 -5.56
N PHE A 86 8.89 4.41 -5.62
CA PHE A 86 10.28 4.47 -5.16
C PHE A 86 10.34 4.53 -3.63
N MET A 87 11.01 3.55 -3.04
CA MET A 87 11.06 3.34 -1.59
C MET A 87 12.43 3.74 -0.97
N GLY A 88 13.33 4.27 -1.78
CA GLY A 88 14.70 4.63 -1.39
C GLY A 88 15.69 3.49 -1.59
N ASN A 89 16.99 3.81 -1.57
CA ASN A 89 18.09 2.85 -1.69
C ASN A 89 18.02 1.94 -2.94
N GLY A 90 17.47 2.45 -4.04
CA GLY A 90 17.30 1.67 -5.28
C GLY A 90 16.19 0.62 -5.23
N LEU A 91 15.37 0.61 -4.17
CA LEU A 91 14.23 -0.30 -4.03
C LEU A 91 12.96 0.35 -4.55
N TYR A 92 12.20 -0.46 -5.28
CA TYR A 92 10.89 -0.11 -5.81
C TYR A 92 9.86 -1.12 -5.29
N LEU A 93 8.67 -0.63 -4.96
CA LEU A 93 7.49 -1.44 -4.71
C LEU A 93 6.59 -1.33 -5.92
N ASP A 94 6.54 -2.40 -6.71
CA ASP A 94 5.60 -2.51 -7.83
C ASP A 94 4.26 -3.04 -7.32
N VAL A 95 3.19 -2.34 -7.67
CA VAL A 95 1.81 -2.69 -7.34
C VAL A 95 1.05 -2.85 -8.66
N ASP A 96 0.75 -4.10 -9.01
CA ASP A 96 0.08 -4.47 -10.25
C ASP A 96 -1.37 -4.90 -9.98
N GLN A 97 -2.28 -4.60 -10.92
CA GLN A 97 -3.70 -4.94 -10.86
C GLN A 97 -4.37 -4.51 -9.54
N ASP A 98 -4.02 -3.32 -9.07
CA ASP A 98 -4.51 -2.79 -7.82
C ASP A 98 -6.00 -2.46 -7.91
N ARG A 99 -6.73 -2.85 -6.86
CA ARG A 99 -8.00 -2.27 -6.48
C ARG A 99 -8.09 -2.20 -4.96
N MET A 100 -8.03 -0.99 -4.43
CA MET A 100 -8.00 -0.74 -2.98
C MET A 100 -9.14 0.18 -2.55
N GLN A 101 -9.69 -0.09 -1.37
CA GLN A 101 -10.67 0.77 -0.72
C GLN A 101 -10.50 0.68 0.78
N ALA A 102 -10.56 1.82 1.45
CA ALA A 102 -10.60 1.91 2.91
C ALA A 102 -11.70 2.88 3.33
N PHE A 103 -12.26 2.63 4.52
CA PHE A 103 -13.41 3.36 5.09
C PHE A 103 -14.69 3.28 4.22
N ASN A 104 -15.84 3.47 4.88
CA ASN A 104 -17.15 3.48 4.23
C ASN A 104 -17.37 2.29 3.27
N LEU A 105 -16.98 1.09 3.73
CA LEU A 105 -17.09 -0.13 2.94
C LEU A 105 -18.57 -0.53 2.77
N PRO A 106 -18.99 -0.89 1.55
CA PRO A 106 -20.32 -1.45 1.30
C PRO A 106 -20.62 -2.67 2.18
N LYS A 107 -21.87 -2.79 2.66
CA LYS A 107 -22.30 -3.90 3.53
C LYS A 107 -22.21 -5.28 2.87
N ASN A 108 -22.23 -5.33 1.55
CA ASN A 108 -22.07 -6.56 0.78
C ASN A 108 -20.60 -7.01 0.65
N SER A 109 -19.66 -6.31 1.30
CA SER A 109 -18.21 -6.60 1.21
C SER A 109 -17.64 -6.46 -0.20
N GLU A 110 -18.36 -5.79 -1.10
CA GLU A 110 -17.90 -5.46 -2.44
C GLU A 110 -17.20 -4.10 -2.44
N PHE A 111 -16.38 -3.87 -3.46
CA PHE A 111 -15.85 -2.54 -3.73
C PHE A 111 -16.94 -1.59 -4.23
N GLY A 112 -16.80 -0.31 -3.89
CA GLY A 112 -17.55 0.77 -4.52
C GLY A 112 -17.08 1.06 -5.95
N THR A 113 -17.56 2.17 -6.50
CA THR A 113 -17.19 2.62 -7.85
C THR A 113 -15.69 2.75 -8.00
N ALA A 114 -15.12 2.18 -9.06
CA ALA A 114 -13.69 2.23 -9.32
C ALA A 114 -13.30 3.61 -9.89
N GLU A 115 -12.29 4.23 -9.29
CA GLU A 115 -11.62 5.43 -9.77
C GLU A 115 -10.26 5.02 -10.34
N PRO A 116 -10.10 5.04 -11.69
CA PRO A 116 -8.85 4.63 -12.31
C PRO A 116 -7.72 5.62 -11.96
N CYS A 117 -6.49 5.13 -11.84
CA CYS A 117 -5.30 5.97 -11.69
C CYS A 117 -5.06 6.82 -12.95
N ALA A 118 -4.23 7.85 -12.83
CA ALA A 118 -3.93 8.76 -13.94
C ALA A 118 -3.32 8.01 -15.15
N ALA A 119 -2.50 7.00 -14.90
CA ALA A 119 -1.86 6.19 -15.94
C ALA A 119 -2.86 5.36 -16.78
N ASP A 120 -3.97 4.93 -16.18
CA ASP A 120 -5.00 4.14 -16.87
C ASP A 120 -6.07 4.98 -17.59
N ARG A 121 -6.06 6.30 -17.38
CA ARG A 121 -6.96 7.25 -18.06
C ARG A 121 -6.36 7.79 -19.37
N ALA A 122 -5.09 7.50 -19.62
CA ALA A 122 -4.31 7.98 -20.77
C ALA A 122 -4.49 7.08 -22.00
#